data_AF-A0A8T3S0P6-F1
#
_entry.id   AF-A0A8T3S0P6-F1
#
_cell.length_a   1.000
_cell.length_b   1.000
_cell.length_c   1.000
_cell.angle_alpha   90.00
_cell.angle_beta   90.00
_cell.angle_gamma   90.00
#
_symmetry.space_group_name_H-M   'P 1'
#
loop_
_entity.id
_entity.type
_entity.pdbx_description
1 polymer ?
#
loop_
_entity_poly.entity_id
_entity_poly.type
_entity_poly.pdbx_seq_one_letter_code
_entity_poly.pdbx_strand_id
1 'polypeptide(L)'
;MDISKLGQNEKLAVFGSAAVILAGLISNWGGLLFLSILAAFGMLVVVFLPQFSTGTTLPGSKGSLMAALGILAAAGAVITALQWLGYLGLIGSLNTIMFFVAVIGALVMAYAGWQELQSEGGKWVFGGTGARSPATSSPSGDSPPRDTPVDHRASEDGPTS
;
A
#
# COMPACT_ATOMS: atom_id res chain seq x y z
N MET A 1 14.36 0.64 14.19
CA MET A 1 13.30 0.26 13.23
C MET A 1 12.82 -1.13 13.61
N ASP A 2 11.55 -1.27 13.98
CA ASP A 2 10.95 -2.57 14.29
C ASP A 2 10.21 -3.09 13.05
N ILE A 3 10.88 -3.93 12.26
CA ILE A 3 10.26 -4.60 11.09
C ILE A 3 9.10 -5.49 11.55
N SER A 4 9.17 -6.02 12.77
CA SER A 4 8.12 -6.85 13.37
C SER A 4 6.77 -6.14 13.51
N LYS A 5 6.76 -4.80 13.62
CA LYS A 5 5.54 -3.98 13.75
C LYS A 5 4.88 -3.63 12.40
N LEU A 6 5.54 -3.96 11.30
CA LEU A 6 5.02 -3.73 9.96
C LEU A 6 4.00 -4.81 9.59
N GLY A 7 2.94 -4.41 8.89
CA GLY A 7 2.02 -5.31 8.20
C GLY A 7 2.73 -6.14 7.13
N GLN A 8 2.10 -7.22 6.69
CA GLN A 8 2.69 -8.13 5.71
C GLN A 8 3.05 -7.42 4.39
N ASN A 9 2.19 -6.51 3.92
CA ASN A 9 2.42 -5.74 2.70
C ASN A 9 3.58 -4.75 2.85
N GLU A 10 3.70 -4.08 4.00
CA GLU A 10 4.82 -3.18 4.28
C GLU A 10 6.14 -3.94 4.34
N LYS A 11 6.17 -5.14 4.93
CA LYS A 11 7.35 -6.00 4.92
C LYS A 11 7.76 -6.34 3.49
N LEU A 12 6.80 -6.77 2.66
CA LEU A 12 7.05 -7.05 1.24
C LEU A 12 7.57 -5.82 0.49
N ALA A 13 6.97 -4.65 0.73
CA ALA A 13 7.42 -3.38 0.16
C ALA A 13 8.85 -3.05 0.59
N VAL A 14 9.20 -3.20 1.87
CA VAL A 14 10.56 -2.95 2.38
C VAL A 14 11.58 -3.93 1.81
N PHE A 15 11.26 -5.23 1.75
CA PHE A 15 12.15 -6.22 1.13
C PHE A 15 12.30 -5.98 -0.38
N GLY A 16 11.22 -5.62 -1.06
CA GLY A 16 11.23 -5.21 -2.48
C GLY A 16 12.12 -3.99 -2.69
N SER A 17 11.94 -2.92 -1.92
CA SER A 17 12.78 -1.73 -1.95
C SER A 17 14.25 -2.05 -1.70
N ALA A 18 14.56 -2.87 -0.69
CA ALA A 18 15.92 -3.27 -0.38
C ALA A 18 16.55 -4.06 -1.54
N ALA A 19 15.81 -4.99 -2.16
CA ALA A 19 16.25 -5.71 -3.33
C ALA A 19 16.52 -4.77 -4.51
N VAL A 20 15.62 -3.82 -4.80
CA VAL A 20 15.80 -2.82 -5.87
C VAL A 20 17.04 -1.97 -5.64
N ILE A 21 17.25 -1.50 -4.42
CA ILE A 21 18.39 -0.63 -4.10
C ILE A 21 19.70 -1.40 -4.21
N LEU A 22 19.82 -2.55 -3.53
CA LEU A 22 21.04 -3.34 -3.52
C LEU A 22 21.36 -3.87 -4.92
N ALA A 23 20.39 -4.51 -5.56
CA ALA A 23 20.60 -5.10 -6.86
C ALA A 23 20.78 -4.04 -7.94
N GLY A 24 20.03 -2.93 -7.89
CA GLY A 24 20.18 -1.82 -8.83
C GLY A 24 21.54 -1.12 -8.74
N LEU A 25 22.08 -0.92 -7.53
CA LEU A 25 23.41 -0.33 -7.33
C LEU A 25 24.54 -1.27 -7.78
N ILE A 26 24.45 -2.57 -7.45
CA ILE A 26 25.46 -3.57 -7.84
C ILE A 26 25.45 -3.77 -9.36
N SER A 27 24.27 -3.71 -9.96
CA SER A 27 24.07 -3.96 -11.38
C SER A 27 24.67 -2.82 -12.24
N ASN A 28 24.64 -1.56 -11.80
CA ASN A 28 25.27 -0.45 -12.55
C ASN A 28 24.75 -0.30 -14.01
N TRP A 29 23.49 -0.69 -14.30
CA TRP A 29 22.91 -0.56 -15.65
C TRP A 29 22.49 0.87 -16.00
N GLY A 30 22.50 1.79 -15.03
CA GLY A 30 22.15 3.20 -15.24
C GLY A 30 20.73 3.42 -15.78
N GLY A 31 20.46 4.63 -16.28
CA GLY A 31 19.19 4.95 -16.96
C GLY A 31 17.97 5.03 -16.04
N LEU A 32 16.83 4.55 -16.51
CA LEU A 32 15.55 4.60 -15.78
C LEU A 32 15.54 3.70 -14.53
N LEU A 33 16.48 2.75 -14.42
CA LEU A 33 16.65 1.95 -13.20
C LEU A 33 17.06 2.83 -12.00
N PHE A 34 17.72 3.96 -12.25
CA PHE A 34 17.98 4.96 -11.22
C PHE A 34 16.68 5.57 -10.65
N LEU A 35 15.66 5.77 -11.49
CA LEU A 35 14.34 6.23 -11.01
C LEU A 35 13.68 5.17 -10.13
N SER A 36 13.85 3.88 -10.46
CA SER A 36 13.37 2.78 -9.63
C SER A 36 14.07 2.75 -8.26
N ILE A 37 15.38 3.00 -8.21
CA ILE A 37 16.12 3.14 -6.95
C ILE A 37 15.59 4.32 -6.14
N LEU A 38 15.39 5.48 -6.77
CA LEU A 38 14.89 6.68 -6.10
C LEU A 38 13.47 6.48 -5.55
N ALA A 39 12.61 5.81 -6.32
CA ALA A 39 11.27 5.44 -5.89
C ALA A 39 11.29 4.41 -4.74
N ALA A 40 12.24 3.46 -4.75
CA ALA A 40 12.44 2.51 -3.66
C ALA A 40 12.85 3.21 -2.36
N PHE A 41 13.71 4.23 -2.42
CA PHE A 41 14.00 5.10 -1.27
C PHE A 41 12.76 5.85 -0.80
N GLY A 42 12.00 6.44 -1.72
CA GLY A 42 10.73 7.11 -1.40
C GLY A 42 9.77 6.17 -0.67
N MET A 43 9.70 4.89 -1.08
CA MET A 43 8.85 3.90 -0.44
C MET A 43 9.31 3.58 0.99
N LEU A 44 10.61 3.42 1.22
CA LEU A 44 11.14 3.24 2.58
C LEU A 44 10.79 4.45 3.46
N VAL A 45 10.91 5.67 2.92
CA VAL A 45 10.49 6.88 3.65
C VAL A 45 9.02 6.80 4.00
N VAL A 46 8.12 6.51 3.05
CA VAL A 46 6.66 6.43 3.32
C VAL A 46 6.31 5.38 4.37
N VAL A 47 6.96 4.22 4.37
CA VAL A 47 6.71 3.14 5.34
C VAL A 47 7.24 3.50 6.72
N PHE A 48 8.42 4.12 6.81
CA PHE A 48 9.07 4.39 8.09
C PHE A 48 8.78 5.77 8.67
N LEU A 49 8.26 6.73 7.89
CA LEU A 49 7.94 8.09 8.38
C LEU A 49 6.97 8.06 9.58
N PRO A 50 5.87 7.26 9.56
CA PRO A 50 4.96 7.17 10.69
C PRO A 50 5.61 6.56 11.94
N GLN A 51 6.68 5.76 11.79
CA GLN A 51 7.42 5.18 12.91
C GLN A 51 8.39 6.18 13.56
N PHE A 52 8.90 7.16 12.81
CA PHE A 52 9.82 8.18 13.32
C PHE A 52 9.11 9.42 13.84
N SER A 53 7.93 9.75 13.29
CA SER A 53 7.14 10.90 13.72
C SER A 53 5.65 10.58 13.62
N THR A 54 5.06 10.13 14.72
CA THR A 54 3.60 9.89 14.85
C THR A 54 2.76 11.16 14.60
N GLY A 55 3.38 12.34 14.63
CA GLY A 55 2.73 13.64 14.39
C GLY A 55 2.77 14.11 12.93
N THR A 56 3.46 13.42 12.02
CA THR A 56 3.58 13.83 10.61
C THR A 56 2.47 13.19 9.79
N THR A 57 1.55 14.01 9.30
CA THR A 57 0.54 13.58 8.33
C THR A 57 1.17 13.46 6.95
N LEU A 58 1.07 12.29 6.35
CA LEU A 58 1.47 12.08 4.95
C LEU A 58 0.56 12.92 4.04
N PRO A 59 1.08 13.50 2.94
CA PRO A 59 0.29 14.27 1.98
C PRO A 59 -0.59 13.37 1.09
N GLY A 60 -1.39 12.49 1.68
CA GLY A 60 -2.21 11.50 0.97
C GLY A 60 -2.45 10.25 1.82
N SER A 61 -3.17 9.27 1.26
CA SER A 61 -3.28 7.96 1.91
C SER A 61 -1.97 7.19 1.73
N LYS A 62 -1.61 6.41 2.74
CA LYS A 62 -0.36 5.65 2.74
C LYS A 62 -0.35 4.66 1.57
N GLY A 63 -1.45 3.94 1.35
CA GLY A 63 -1.61 3.02 0.24
C GLY A 63 -1.48 3.70 -1.12
N SER A 64 -2.01 4.91 -1.29
CA SER A 64 -1.85 5.67 -2.55
C SER A 64 -0.41 6.06 -2.83
N LEU A 65 0.30 6.56 -1.83
CA LEU A 65 1.73 6.88 -1.96
C LEU A 65 2.56 5.63 -2.24
N MET A 66 2.26 4.54 -1.52
CA MET A 66 2.95 3.27 -1.70
C MET A 66 2.71 2.70 -3.11
N ALA A 67 1.47 2.64 -3.58
CA ALA A 67 1.13 2.17 -4.90
C ALA A 67 1.76 3.03 -6.01
N ALA A 68 1.74 4.36 -5.86
CA ALA A 68 2.32 5.27 -6.85
C ALA A 68 3.83 5.06 -6.99
N LEU A 69 4.57 5.00 -5.88
CA LEU A 69 6.01 4.76 -5.87
C LEU A 69 6.36 3.35 -6.39
N GLY A 70 5.56 2.36 -6.00
CA GLY A 70 5.63 1.00 -6.49
C GLY A 70 5.52 0.91 -8.01
N ILE A 71 4.43 1.45 -8.57
CA ILE A 71 4.17 1.47 -10.01
C ILE A 71 5.27 2.25 -10.75
N LEU A 72 5.70 3.39 -10.22
CA LEU A 72 6.77 4.18 -10.84
C LEU A 72 8.08 3.38 -10.92
N ALA A 73 8.45 2.68 -9.84
CA ALA A 73 9.64 1.84 -9.83
C ALA A 73 9.52 0.67 -10.80
N ALA A 74 8.37 -0.01 -10.82
CA ALA A 74 8.13 -1.12 -11.75
C ALA A 74 8.15 -0.63 -13.20
N ALA A 75 7.53 0.50 -13.53
CA ALA A 75 7.56 1.07 -14.86
C ALA A 75 9.00 1.39 -15.30
N GLY A 76 9.79 2.05 -14.45
CA GLY A 76 11.20 2.34 -14.73
C GLY A 76 12.02 1.08 -14.98
N ALA A 77 11.83 0.05 -14.14
CA ALA A 77 12.57 -1.21 -14.23
C ALA A 77 12.18 -2.02 -15.48
N VAL A 78 10.88 -2.10 -15.78
CA VAL A 78 10.36 -2.82 -16.95
C VAL A 78 10.76 -2.13 -18.24
N ILE A 79 10.66 -0.80 -18.33
CA ILE A 79 11.09 -0.06 -19.52
C ILE A 79 12.60 -0.27 -19.74
N THR A 80 13.41 -0.22 -18.67
CA THR A 80 14.83 -0.54 -18.78
C THR A 80 15.04 -1.97 -19.27
N ALA A 81 14.30 -2.94 -18.73
CA ALA A 81 14.39 -4.33 -19.18
C ALA A 81 14.06 -4.50 -20.67
N LEU A 82 13.03 -3.79 -21.15
CA LEU A 82 12.65 -3.81 -22.57
C LEU A 82 13.71 -3.16 -23.46
N GLN A 83 14.32 -2.05 -23.04
CA GLN A 83 15.42 -1.40 -23.78
C GLN A 83 16.61 -2.34 -23.96
N TRP A 84 16.88 -3.17 -22.96
CA TRP A 84 18.02 -4.07 -22.93
C TRP A 84 17.70 -5.50 -23.37
N LEU A 85 16.46 -5.78 -23.73
CA LEU A 85 15.99 -7.10 -24.17
C LEU A 85 16.76 -7.59 -25.42
N GLY A 86 17.23 -6.67 -26.27
CA GLY A 86 18.07 -6.99 -27.43
C GLY A 86 19.49 -7.46 -27.08
N TYR A 87 19.96 -7.20 -25.86
CA TYR A 87 21.31 -7.58 -25.37
C TYR A 87 21.30 -8.85 -24.51
N LEU A 88 20.18 -9.58 -24.49
CA LEU A 88 19.98 -10.81 -23.71
C LEU A 88 20.94 -11.96 -24.07
N GLY A 89 21.92 -11.79 -24.94
CA GLY A 89 23.00 -12.78 -25.14
C GLY A 89 23.88 -13.04 -23.91
N LEU A 90 23.74 -12.25 -22.83
CA LEU A 90 24.59 -12.25 -21.62
C LEU A 90 23.90 -12.83 -20.36
N ILE A 91 23.00 -13.82 -20.50
CA ILE A 91 22.15 -14.39 -19.41
C ILE A 91 22.94 -14.99 -18.22
N GLY A 92 24.26 -15.13 -18.31
CA GLY A 92 25.10 -15.69 -17.25
C GLY A 92 25.87 -14.69 -16.38
N SER A 93 25.85 -13.39 -16.69
CA SER A 93 26.66 -12.43 -15.93
C SER A 93 26.00 -12.11 -14.58
N LEU A 94 26.81 -12.00 -13.51
CA LEU A 94 26.33 -11.56 -12.18
C LEU A 94 25.55 -10.24 -12.31
N ASN A 95 25.99 -9.39 -13.23
CA ASN A 95 25.35 -8.12 -13.48
C ASN A 95 23.91 -8.26 -14.04
N THR A 96 23.72 -9.15 -15.01
CA THR A 96 22.40 -9.48 -15.57
C THR A 96 21.49 -10.15 -14.53
N ILE A 97 22.03 -11.00 -13.65
CA ILE A 97 21.26 -11.61 -12.56
C ILE A 97 20.76 -10.54 -11.59
N MET A 98 21.65 -9.64 -11.15
CA MET A 98 21.29 -8.53 -10.25
C MET A 98 20.28 -7.59 -10.92
N PHE A 99 20.40 -7.36 -12.22
CA PHE A 99 19.41 -6.62 -12.98
C PHE A 99 18.00 -7.24 -12.86
N PHE A 100 17.88 -8.56 -13.08
CA PHE A 100 16.59 -9.24 -12.93
C PHE A 100 16.07 -9.24 -11.48
N VAL A 101 16.96 -9.36 -10.50
CA VAL A 101 16.59 -9.22 -9.08
C VAL A 101 16.03 -7.82 -8.80
N ALA A 102 16.61 -6.77 -9.37
CA ALA A 102 16.08 -5.41 -9.25
C ALA A 102 14.70 -5.27 -9.89
N VAL A 103 14.49 -5.86 -11.08
CA VAL A 103 13.18 -5.87 -11.77
C VAL A 103 12.13 -6.60 -10.94
N ILE A 104 12.44 -7.81 -10.45
CA ILE A 104 11.55 -8.59 -9.60
C ILE A 104 11.24 -7.84 -8.30
N GLY A 105 12.26 -7.24 -7.68
CA GLY A 105 12.10 -6.40 -6.49
C GLY A 105 11.14 -5.24 -6.74
N ALA A 106 11.25 -4.56 -7.88
CA ALA A 106 10.39 -3.43 -8.24
C ALA A 106 8.93 -3.90 -8.48
N LEU A 107 8.74 -5.07 -9.08
CA LEU A 107 7.42 -5.66 -9.27
C LEU A 107 6.79 -6.08 -7.93
N VAL A 108 7.55 -6.71 -7.04
CA VAL A 108 7.09 -7.05 -5.68
C VAL A 108 6.72 -5.80 -4.89
N MET A 109 7.53 -4.75 -5.01
CA MET A 109 7.27 -3.45 -4.41
C MET A 109 5.97 -2.82 -4.94
N ALA A 110 5.76 -2.85 -6.26
CA ALA A 110 4.53 -2.39 -6.91
C ALA A 110 3.30 -3.18 -6.45
N TYR A 111 3.41 -4.50 -6.40
CA TYR A 111 2.35 -5.38 -5.93
C TYR A 111 1.99 -5.09 -4.46
N ALA A 112 2.99 -4.94 -3.59
CA ALA A 112 2.78 -4.60 -2.18
C ALA A 112 2.08 -3.25 -2.01
N GLY A 113 2.52 -2.22 -2.76
CA GLY A 113 1.86 -0.91 -2.76
C GLY A 113 0.42 -1.00 -3.26
N TRP A 114 0.16 -1.78 -4.31
CA TRP A 114 -1.18 -2.01 -4.84
C TRP A 114 -2.11 -2.70 -3.83
N GLN A 115 -1.62 -3.71 -3.11
CA GLN A 115 -2.39 -4.37 -2.05
C GLN A 115 -2.71 -3.42 -0.91
N GLU A 116 -1.77 -2.54 -0.53
CA GLU A 116 -2.02 -1.52 0.48
C GLU A 116 -3.12 -0.54 0.03
N LEU A 117 -3.09 -0.09 -1.23
CA LEU A 117 -4.16 0.73 -1.80
C LEU A 117 -5.52 0.01 -1.80
N GLN A 118 -5.56 -1.29 -2.12
CA GLN A 118 -6.79 -2.07 -2.07
C GLN A 118 -7.34 -2.20 -0.64
N SER A 119 -6.46 -2.36 0.36
CA SER A 119 -6.86 -2.41 1.77
C SER A 119 -7.52 -1.11 2.26
N GLU A 120 -7.18 0.02 1.63
CA GLU A 120 -7.80 1.33 1.87
C GLU A 120 -9.08 1.57 1.03
N GLY A 121 -9.58 0.54 0.35
CA GLY A 121 -10.78 0.62 -0.50
C GLY A 121 -10.51 1.08 -1.93
N GLY A 122 -9.26 1.04 -2.40
CA GLY A 122 -8.89 1.29 -3.79
C GLY A 122 -8.95 2.76 -4.22
N LYS A 123 -9.08 3.69 -3.27
CA LYS A 123 -9.22 5.12 -3.55
C LYS A 123 -7.85 5.80 -3.56
N TRP A 124 -7.49 6.38 -4.70
CA TRP A 124 -6.31 7.22 -4.83
C TRP A 124 -6.54 8.57 -4.14
N VAL A 125 -5.80 8.83 -3.05
CA VAL A 125 -5.86 10.08 -2.29
C VAL A 125 -4.46 10.70 -2.24
N PHE A 126 -4.31 11.84 -2.90
CA PHE A 126 -3.07 12.64 -2.93
C PHE A 126 -3.36 14.07 -2.49
N GLY A 127 -2.54 14.60 -1.58
CA GLY A 127 -2.61 15.98 -1.08
C GLY A 127 -3.70 16.22 -0.03
N GLY A 128 -3.36 17.01 1.00
CA GLY A 128 -4.29 17.46 2.02
C GLY A 128 -4.98 18.77 1.63
N THR A 129 -6.23 18.67 1.16
CA THR A 129 -7.29 19.65 1.41
C THR A 129 -8.62 18.90 1.35
N GLY A 130 -9.56 19.32 2.21
CA GLY A 130 -10.76 18.60 2.57
C GLY A 130 -11.55 17.93 1.45
N ALA A 131 -12.18 16.83 1.84
CA ALA A 131 -13.17 16.05 1.13
C ALA A 131 -14.07 16.83 0.16
N ARG A 132 -14.40 16.18 -0.95
CA ARG A 132 -15.79 15.77 -1.21
C ARG A 132 -15.78 14.38 -1.83
N SER A 133 -16.09 13.37 -1.02
CA SER A 133 -16.71 12.17 -1.58
C SER A 133 -18.06 12.58 -2.17
N PRO A 134 -18.45 12.17 -3.38
CA PRO A 134 -19.86 12.21 -3.74
C PRO A 134 -20.59 11.30 -2.75
N ALA A 135 -21.61 11.84 -2.09
CA ALA A 135 -22.49 11.07 -1.23
C ALA A 135 -23.08 9.93 -2.07
N THR A 136 -22.67 8.69 -1.79
CA THR A 136 -23.44 7.54 -2.21
C THR A 136 -24.63 7.49 -1.27
N SER A 137 -25.81 7.86 -1.77
CA SER A 137 -27.08 7.62 -1.09
C SER A 137 -27.16 6.14 -0.76
N SER A 138 -27.08 5.79 0.53
CA SER A 138 -27.52 4.49 1.01
C SER A 138 -28.98 4.30 0.57
N PRO A 139 -29.38 3.15 0.00
CA PRO A 139 -30.79 2.83 -0.09
C PRO A 139 -31.36 2.77 1.33
N SER A 140 -32.32 3.64 1.62
CA SER A 140 -33.16 3.56 2.81
C SER A 140 -33.96 2.25 2.74
N GLY A 141 -33.41 1.19 3.32
CA GLY A 141 -34.16 -0.02 3.64
C GLY A 141 -34.84 0.17 4.98
N ASP A 142 -36.17 0.14 4.97
CA ASP A 142 -37.07 0.28 6.12
C ASP A 142 -36.56 -0.42 7.38
N SER A 143 -36.45 0.35 8.46
CA SER A 143 -36.45 -0.23 9.82
C SER A 143 -37.91 -0.54 10.16
N PRO A 144 -38.30 -1.80 10.46
CA PRO A 144 -39.62 -2.07 11.00
C PRO A 144 -39.77 -1.39 12.38
N PRO A 145 -40.94 -0.83 12.72
CA PRO A 145 -41.18 -0.21 14.02
C PRO A 145 -40.96 -1.24 15.13
N ARG A 146 -40.08 -0.94 16.08
CA ARG A 146 -40.02 -1.68 17.34
C ARG A 146 -40.90 -0.94 18.33
N ASP A 147 -42.07 -1.51 18.58
CA ASP A 147 -43.02 -1.03 19.57
C ASP A 147 -42.35 -0.85 20.94
N THR A 148 -42.58 0.31 21.54
CA THR A 148 -42.23 0.61 22.92
C THR A 148 -43.12 -0.18 23.91
N PRO A 149 -42.65 -0.38 25.15
CA PRO A 149 -43.12 -1.43 26.06
C PRO A 149 -44.50 -1.13 26.66
N VAL A 150 -45.39 -2.12 26.68
CA VAL A 150 -46.63 -2.05 27.47
C VAL A 150 -46.33 -2.53 28.89
N ASP A 151 -46.33 -1.56 29.80
CA ASP A 151 -46.37 -1.72 31.25
C ASP A 151 -47.65 -2.49 31.65
N HIS A 152 -47.50 -3.69 32.20
CA HIS A 152 -48.55 -4.35 32.97
C HIS A 152 -48.12 -4.41 34.44
N ARG A 153 -48.25 -3.26 35.12
CA ARG A 153 -48.39 -3.21 36.56
C ARG A 153 -49.83 -2.81 36.91
N ALA A 154 -50.69 -3.80 37.00
CA ALA A 154 -51.96 -3.76 37.72
C ALA A 154 -52.11 -5.15 38.36
N SER A 155 -51.75 -5.30 39.65
CA SER A 155 -52.68 -5.20 40.78
C SER A 155 -53.61 -6.40 40.86
N GLU A 156 -53.15 -7.50 41.47
CA GLU A 156 -54.04 -8.44 42.15
C GLU A 156 -53.40 -8.88 43.48
N ASP A 157 -53.77 -8.12 44.52
CA ASP A 157 -53.84 -8.60 45.89
C ASP A 157 -54.79 -9.81 45.95
N GLY A 158 -54.29 -10.94 46.42
CA GLY A 158 -55.12 -12.09 46.79
C GLY A 158 -55.02 -12.33 48.30
N PRO A 159 -56.12 -12.23 49.07
CA PRO A 159 -56.15 -12.59 50.48
C PRO A 159 -56.62 -14.04 50.69
N THR A 160 -56.27 -14.61 51.86
CA THR A 160 -56.84 -15.82 52.51
C THR A 160 -56.43 -17.17 51.90
N SER A 161 -56.09 -18.24 52.63
CA SER A 161 -56.29 -18.65 54.03
C SER A 161 -55.14 -19.51 54.53
#